data_AF-A0A2K3KPW3-F1
#
_entry.id   AF-A0A2K3KPW3-F1
#
_cell.length_a   1.000
_cell.length_b   1.000
_cell.length_c   1.000
_cell.angle_alpha   90.00
_cell.angle_beta   90.00
_cell.angle_gamma   90.00
#
_symmetry.space_group_name_H-M   'P 1'
#
loop_
_entity.id
_entity.type
_entity.pdbx_description
1 polymer ?
#
loop_
_entity_poly.entity_id
_entity_poly.type
_entity_poly.pdbx_seq_one_letter_code
_entity_poly.pdbx_strand_id
1 'polypeptide(L)'
;MAEFQRQQQHMINRDVALLVHRRFRAEIFTVENINRAGFTTNQFMNHMHALTRIKDVNILVHVLELGSENSRFWVSPETCELGQLVRFVGWLKTLEGRNASMTRGMRGAVQSLEKILRTPYN
;
A
#
# COMPACT_ATOMS: atom_id res chain seq x y z
N MET A 1 7.54 16.04 21.92
CA MET A 1 6.87 16.10 20.59
C MET A 1 7.77 15.64 19.45
N ALA A 2 9.01 16.13 19.33
CA ALA A 2 9.92 15.75 18.24
C ALA A 2 10.35 14.25 18.25
N GLU A 3 10.56 13.65 19.42
CA GLU A 3 10.95 12.23 19.53
C GLU A 3 9.84 11.27 19.10
N PHE A 4 8.60 11.57 19.47
CA PHE A 4 7.42 10.78 19.07
C PHE A 4 7.21 10.79 17.55
N GLN A 5 7.34 11.96 16.91
CA GLN A 5 7.25 12.05 15.45
C GLN A 5 8.40 11.32 14.74
N ARG A 6 9.63 11.40 15.28
CA ARG A 6 10.77 10.61 14.74
C ARG A 6 10.50 9.12 14.85
N GLN A 7 9.97 8.64 15.98
CA GLN A 7 9.65 7.23 16.17
C GLN A 7 8.58 6.75 15.18
N GLN A 8 7.52 7.55 14.97
CA GLN A 8 6.51 7.24 13.95
C GLN A 8 7.09 7.23 12.53
N GLN A 9 7.93 8.19 12.18
CA GLN A 9 8.57 8.24 10.86
C GLN A 9 9.48 7.03 10.63
N HIS A 10 10.20 6.57 11.65
CA HIS A 10 11.01 5.35 11.55
C HIS A 10 10.15 4.11 11.28
N MET A 11 9.01 3.99 11.93
CA MET A 11 8.06 2.88 11.66
C MET A 11 7.54 2.93 10.23
N ILE A 12 7.11 4.10 9.76
CA ILE A 12 6.62 4.27 8.39
C ILE A 12 7.72 3.92 7.38
N ASN A 13 8.92 4.49 7.54
CA ASN A 13 10.05 4.27 6.63
C ASN A 13 10.41 2.79 6.50
N ARG A 14 10.40 2.06 7.62
CA ARG A 14 10.68 0.62 7.64
C ARG A 14 9.65 -0.15 6.80
N ASP A 15 8.37 0.17 6.96
CA ASP A 15 7.30 -0.62 6.37
C ASP A 15 7.05 -0.25 4.90
N VAL A 16 7.29 1.00 4.50
CA VAL A 16 7.15 1.45 3.09
C VAL A 16 8.43 1.31 2.27
N ALA A 17 9.54 0.85 2.87
CA ALA A 17 10.85 0.74 2.20
C ALA A 17 10.78 0.01 0.85
N LEU A 18 10.00 -1.07 0.78
CA LEU A 18 9.80 -1.83 -0.47
C LEU A 18 9.08 -1.01 -1.55
N LEU A 19 8.14 -0.15 -1.17
CA LEU A 19 7.44 0.73 -2.12
C LEU A 19 8.39 1.82 -2.64
N VAL A 20 9.21 2.40 -1.76
CA VAL A 20 10.23 3.39 -2.15
C VAL A 20 11.26 2.76 -3.10
N HIS A 21 11.72 1.54 -2.83
CA HIS A 21 12.57 0.79 -3.76
C HIS A 21 11.89 0.53 -5.12
N ARG A 22 10.57 0.59 -5.16
CA ARG A 22 9.74 0.43 -6.36
C ARG A 22 9.27 1.76 -6.94
N ARG A 23 10.10 2.80 -6.81
CA ARG A 23 9.94 4.14 -7.43
C ARG A 23 8.83 5.01 -6.83
N PHE A 24 8.14 4.57 -5.78
CA PHE A 24 7.26 5.48 -5.04
C PHE A 24 8.09 6.58 -4.38
N ARG A 25 7.60 7.81 -4.47
CA ARG A 25 8.25 8.98 -3.90
C ARG A 25 8.25 8.89 -2.38
N ALA A 26 9.43 8.76 -1.76
CA ALA A 26 9.55 8.63 -0.30
C ALA A 26 8.87 9.78 0.47
N GLU A 27 8.83 10.97 -0.13
CA GLU A 27 8.24 12.16 0.48
C GLU A 27 6.74 12.06 0.73
N ILE A 28 5.99 11.20 0.02
CA ILE A 28 4.55 11.03 0.28
C ILE A 28 4.29 10.26 1.59
N PHE A 29 5.31 9.56 2.12
CA PHE A 29 5.23 8.72 3.31
C PHE A 29 5.73 9.42 4.58
N THR A 30 5.65 10.76 4.64
CA THR A 30 6.00 11.49 5.86
C THR A 30 4.81 11.57 6.81
N VAL A 31 5.07 11.58 8.12
CA VAL A 31 4.04 11.82 9.16
C VAL A 31 3.25 13.10 8.85
N GLU A 32 3.92 14.13 8.37
CA GLU A 32 3.27 15.39 7.97
C GLU A 32 2.30 15.20 6.80
N ASN A 33 2.71 14.54 5.72
CA ASN A 33 1.85 14.32 4.57
C ASN A 33 0.70 13.36 4.87
N ILE A 34 0.92 12.37 5.73
CA ILE A 34 -0.12 11.48 6.25
C ILE A 34 -1.18 12.28 7.03
N ASN A 35 -0.75 13.15 7.94
CA ASN A 35 -1.64 14.01 8.71
C ASN A 35 -2.37 15.03 7.81
N ARG A 36 -1.68 15.64 6.83
CA ARG A 36 -2.28 16.57 5.86
C ARG A 36 -3.34 15.89 4.99
N ALA A 37 -3.15 14.61 4.68
CA ALA A 37 -4.14 13.80 3.96
C ALA A 37 -5.33 13.36 4.85
N GLY A 38 -5.37 13.76 6.12
CA GLY A 38 -6.47 13.45 7.05
C GLY A 38 -6.37 12.08 7.72
N PHE A 39 -5.21 11.42 7.65
CA PHE A 39 -4.98 10.13 8.29
C PHE A 39 -4.07 10.27 9.50
N THR A 40 -4.34 9.50 10.56
CA THR A 40 -3.33 9.24 11.58
C THR A 40 -2.32 8.20 11.09
N THR A 41 -1.11 8.19 11.66
CA THR A 41 -0.09 7.15 11.37
C THR A 41 -0.68 5.74 11.48
N ASN A 42 -1.43 5.44 12.54
CA ASN A 42 -2.06 4.12 12.71
C ASN A 42 -3.09 3.82 11.62
N GLN A 43 -3.94 4.78 11.25
CA GLN A 43 -4.90 4.59 10.16
C GLN A 43 -4.20 4.36 8.83
N PHE A 44 -3.15 5.12 8.53
CA PHE A 44 -2.32 4.92 7.35
C PHE A 44 -1.70 3.52 7.33
N MET A 45 -1.09 3.10 8.44
CA MET A 45 -0.51 1.76 8.58
C MET A 45 -1.57 0.66 8.42
N ASN A 46 -2.79 0.84 8.93
CA ASN A 46 -3.89 -0.11 8.72
C ASN A 46 -4.28 -0.27 7.24
N HIS A 47 -4.13 0.78 6.45
CA HIS A 47 -4.34 0.70 5.01
C HIS A 47 -3.16 -0.01 4.37
N MET A 48 -1.94 0.44 4.63
CA MET A 48 -0.73 -0.07 3.98
C MET A 48 -0.33 -1.47 4.40
N HIS A 49 -0.77 -1.95 5.56
CA HIS A 49 -0.42 -3.26 6.13
C HIS A 49 -0.62 -4.41 5.14
N ALA A 50 -1.68 -4.34 4.33
CA ALA A 50 -1.93 -5.36 3.32
C ALA A 50 -0.79 -5.44 2.27
N LEU A 51 -0.26 -4.30 1.84
CA LEU A 51 0.86 -4.28 0.89
C LEU A 51 2.18 -4.67 1.58
N THR A 52 2.41 -4.20 2.81
CA THR A 52 3.69 -4.43 3.51
C THR A 52 3.87 -5.87 4.01
N ARG A 53 2.79 -6.65 4.13
CA ARG A 53 2.84 -8.09 4.46
C ARG A 53 3.16 -9.00 3.28
N ILE A 54 3.12 -8.49 2.05
CA ILE A 54 3.44 -9.28 0.86
C ILE A 54 4.96 -9.45 0.82
N LYS A 55 5.44 -10.58 1.34
CA LYS A 55 6.87 -10.90 1.39
C LYS A 55 7.44 -11.29 0.03
N ASP A 56 6.62 -11.86 -0.84
CA ASP A 56 7.02 -12.20 -2.19
C ASP A 56 7.02 -10.96 -3.06
N VAL A 57 8.20 -10.58 -3.51
CA VAL A 57 8.44 -9.37 -4.29
C VAL A 57 7.70 -9.41 -5.64
N ASN A 58 7.54 -10.57 -6.25
CA ASN A 58 6.81 -10.71 -7.52
C ASN A 58 5.32 -10.50 -7.31
N ILE A 59 4.77 -10.99 -6.19
CA ILE A 59 3.37 -10.75 -5.83
C ILE A 59 3.14 -9.26 -5.57
N LEU A 60 4.05 -8.62 -4.83
CA LEU A 60 3.94 -7.19 -4.52
C LEU A 60 4.00 -6.33 -5.79
N VAL A 61 4.96 -6.58 -6.67
CA VAL A 61 5.09 -5.84 -7.95
C VAL A 61 3.82 -5.99 -8.78
N HIS A 62 3.31 -7.21 -8.93
CA HIS A 62 2.11 -7.43 -9.72
C HIS A 62 0.88 -6.73 -9.15
N VAL A 63 0.71 -6.77 -7.82
CA VAL A 63 -0.38 -6.03 -7.16
C VAL A 63 -0.26 -4.55 -7.45
N LEU A 64 0.94 -3.97 -7.39
CA LEU A 64 1.16 -2.56 -7.71
C LEU A 64 0.89 -2.24 -9.19
N GLU A 65 1.19 -3.16 -10.12
CA GLU A 65 0.88 -3.00 -11.54
C GLU A 65 -0.63 -2.88 -11.81
N LEU A 66 -1.48 -3.61 -11.07
CA LEU A 66 -2.94 -3.51 -11.19
C LEU A 66 -3.46 -2.08 -11.02
N GLY A 67 -2.86 -1.32 -10.10
CA GLY A 67 -3.23 0.07 -9.86
C GLY A 67 -2.84 1.02 -11.00
N SER A 68 -1.75 0.68 -11.70
CA SER A 68 -1.22 1.43 -12.85
C SER A 68 -2.03 1.16 -14.12
N GLU A 69 -2.34 -0.10 -14.40
CA GLU A 69 -2.95 -0.52 -15.67
C GLU A 69 -4.41 -0.07 -15.80
N ASN A 70 -5.14 -0.03 -14.68
CA ASN A 70 -6.54 0.42 -14.71
C ASN A 70 -6.64 1.95 -14.85
N SER A 71 -5.53 2.70 -14.81
CA SER A 71 -5.47 4.19 -14.82
C SER A 71 -6.38 4.87 -13.77
N ARG A 72 -6.98 4.09 -12.87
CA ARG A 72 -7.99 4.51 -11.89
C ARG A 72 -7.35 5.07 -10.63
N PHE A 73 -6.14 4.63 -10.33
CA PHE A 73 -5.45 5.00 -9.10
C PHE A 73 -4.22 5.86 -9.38
N TRP A 74 -3.35 5.47 -10.32
CA TRP A 74 -2.22 6.28 -10.76
C TRP A 74 -1.83 5.89 -12.19
N VAL A 75 -1.11 6.78 -12.88
CA VAL A 75 -0.55 6.50 -14.21
C VAL A 75 0.81 5.82 -14.07
N SER A 76 1.64 6.27 -13.12
CA SER A 76 2.90 5.61 -12.74
C SER A 76 3.16 5.71 -11.22
N PRO A 77 4.01 4.84 -10.65
CA PRO A 77 4.43 4.93 -9.24
C PRO A 77 5.10 6.26 -8.89
N GLU A 78 5.74 6.91 -9.86
CA GLU A 78 6.46 8.17 -9.69
C GLU A 78 5.52 9.37 -9.56
N THR A 79 4.32 9.29 -10.11
CA THR A 79 3.28 10.33 -9.99
C THR A 79 2.24 10.02 -8.91
N CYS A 80 2.41 8.93 -8.17
CA CYS A 80 1.41 8.46 -7.22
C CYS A 80 1.32 9.38 -6.00
N GLU A 81 0.11 9.84 -5.70
CA GLU A 81 -0.21 10.57 -4.48
C GLU A 81 -0.62 9.63 -3.35
N LEU A 82 -0.38 10.05 -2.10
CA LEU A 82 -0.74 9.27 -0.91
C LEU A 82 -2.22 8.85 -0.91
N GLY A 83 -3.13 9.77 -1.23
CA GLY A 83 -4.56 9.48 -1.28
C GLY A 83 -4.95 8.51 -2.40
N GLN A 84 -4.22 8.47 -3.50
CA GLN A 84 -4.42 7.47 -4.56
C GLN A 84 -3.99 6.08 -4.09
N LEU A 85 -2.84 5.99 -3.43
CA LEU A 85 -2.35 4.74 -2.85
C LEU A 85 -3.30 4.17 -1.80
N VAL A 86 -3.79 5.01 -0.87
CA VAL A 86 -4.76 4.59 0.15
C VAL A 86 -6.06 4.09 -0.48
N ARG A 87 -6.58 4.80 -1.50
CA ARG A 87 -7.80 4.38 -2.23
C ARG A 87 -7.60 3.06 -2.96
N PHE A 88 -6.44 2.85 -3.57
CA PHE A 88 -6.11 1.58 -4.23
C PHE A 88 -6.12 0.42 -3.23
N VAL A 89 -5.48 0.57 -2.07
CA VAL A 89 -5.48 -0.50 -1.07
C VAL A 89 -6.89 -0.74 -0.50
N GLY A 90 -7.69 0.32 -0.39
CA GLY A 90 -9.12 0.18 -0.09
C GLY A 90 -9.88 -0.61 -1.16
N TRP A 91 -9.64 -0.30 -2.43
CA TRP A 91 -10.24 -1.02 -3.56
C TRP A 91 -9.82 -2.49 -3.62
N LEU A 92 -8.57 -2.84 -3.32
CA LEU A 92 -8.12 -4.24 -3.25
C LEU A 92 -8.95 -5.08 -2.26
N LYS A 93 -9.54 -4.48 -1.22
CA LYS A 93 -10.41 -5.17 -0.25
C LYS A 93 -11.83 -5.41 -0.78
N THR A 94 -12.25 -4.69 -1.82
CA THR A 94 -13.57 -4.87 -2.46
C THR A 94 -13.62 -6.20 -3.23
N LEU A 95 -14.82 -6.60 -3.65
CA LEU A 95 -14.97 -7.78 -4.51
C LEU A 95 -14.31 -7.57 -5.88
N GLU A 96 -14.41 -6.35 -6.43
CA GLU A 96 -13.81 -5.98 -7.72
C GLU A 96 -12.28 -6.10 -7.69
N GLY A 97 -11.63 -5.50 -6.69
CA GLY A 97 -10.17 -5.57 -6.54
C GLY A 97 -9.65 -6.98 -6.28
N ARG A 98 -10.40 -7.79 -5.52
CA ARG A 98 -10.11 -9.22 -5.34
C ARG A 98 -10.19 -9.99 -6.65
N ASN A 99 -11.25 -9.79 -7.43
CA ASN A 99 -11.43 -10.44 -8.72
C ASN A 99 -10.34 -10.05 -9.72
N ALA A 100 -9.97 -8.77 -9.80
CA ALA A 100 -8.88 -8.29 -10.65
C ALA A 100 -7.54 -8.98 -10.32
N SER A 101 -7.27 -9.19 -9.04
CA SER A 101 -6.09 -9.92 -8.57
C SER A 101 -6.14 -11.43 -8.93
N MET A 102 -7.33 -11.99 -9.14
CA MET A 102 -7.55 -13.40 -9.47
C MET A 102 -7.43 -13.73 -10.96
N THR A 103 -7.81 -12.81 -11.85
CA THR A 103 -7.89 -13.08 -13.30
C THR A 103 -6.52 -13.30 -13.94
N ARG A 104 -5.43 -12.79 -13.37
CA ARG A 104 -4.08 -12.82 -13.95
C ARG A 104 -3.20 -14.01 -13.54
N GLY A 105 -3.81 -15.17 -13.28
CA GLY A 105 -3.07 -16.42 -13.09
C GLY A 105 -2.39 -16.60 -11.72
N MET A 106 -2.68 -15.73 -10.75
CA MET A 106 -2.07 -15.74 -9.43
C MET A 106 -2.72 -16.70 -8.43
N ARG A 107 -3.33 -17.82 -8.86
CA ARG A 107 -4.23 -18.62 -7.98
C ARG A 107 -3.62 -19.00 -6.62
N GLY A 108 -2.31 -19.28 -6.54
CA GLY A 108 -1.59 -19.52 -5.27
C GLY A 108 -1.24 -18.24 -4.48
N ALA A 109 -0.76 -17.21 -5.16
CA ALA A 109 -0.46 -15.89 -4.59
C ALA A 109 -1.71 -15.15 -4.07
N VAL A 110 -2.85 -15.36 -4.72
CA VAL A 110 -4.18 -14.86 -4.35
C VAL A 110 -4.63 -15.40 -3.00
N GLN A 111 -4.42 -16.69 -2.70
CA GLN A 111 -4.81 -17.23 -1.40
C GLN A 111 -4.02 -16.55 -0.27
N SER A 112 -2.73 -16.29 -0.49
CA SER A 112 -1.92 -15.50 0.43
C SER A 112 -2.38 -14.05 0.50
N LEU A 113 -2.71 -13.42 -0.64
CA LEU A 113 -3.19 -12.05 -0.72
C LEU A 113 -4.56 -11.87 -0.04
N GLU A 114 -5.52 -12.76 -0.26
CA GLU A 114 -6.83 -12.75 0.37
C GLU A 114 -6.71 -12.89 1.89
N LYS A 115 -5.85 -13.79 2.36
CA LYS A 115 -5.55 -13.93 3.79
C LYS A 115 -4.98 -12.62 4.35
N ILE A 116 -4.05 -11.99 3.63
CA ILE A 116 -3.43 -10.72 4.01
C ILE A 116 -4.45 -9.58 4.03
N LEU A 117 -5.27 -9.43 2.98
CA LEU A 117 -6.27 -8.37 2.82
C LEU A 117 -7.41 -8.44 3.83
N ARG A 118 -7.74 -9.65 4.31
CA ARG A 118 -8.78 -9.89 5.32
C ARG A 118 -8.29 -9.76 6.76
N THR A 119 -6.98 -9.73 6.99
CA THR A 119 -6.44 -9.67 8.36
C THR A 119 -6.29 -8.21 8.82
N PRO A 120 -6.95 -7.80 9.92
CA PRO A 120 -6.77 -6.47 10.48
C PRO A 120 -5.32 -6.27 10.94
N TYR A 121 -4.89 -5.00 11.00
CA TYR A 121 -3.67 -4.61 11.70
C TYR A 121 -3.98 -4.64 13.20
N ASN A 122 -3.23 -5.44 13.95
CA ASN A 122 -3.32 -5.52 15.42
C ASN A 122 -2.27 -4.62 16.06
#